data_AF-A0A9D9LQ01-F1
#
_entry.id   AF-A0A9D9LQ01-F1
#
_cell.length_a   1.000
_cell.length_b   1.000
_cell.length_c   1.000
_cell.angle_alpha   90.00
_cell.angle_beta   90.00
_cell.angle_gamma   90.00
#
_symmetry.space_group_name_H-M   'P 1'
#
loop_
_entity.id
_entity.type
_entity.pdbx_description
1 polymer ?
#
loop_
_entity_poly.entity_id
_entity_poly.type
_entity_poly.pdbx_seq_one_letter_code
_entity_poly.pdbx_strand_id
1 'polypeptide(L)'
;ELHSAGITDVVIDPGFGFAKTLEQNYALMDGLHRLNDLGAPILVGISRKSMLYKLLGCTPAEALNGTTALHLEALRQGAKILRVHDTREAVEVVKIYNQLNKSKQEQ
;
A
#
# COMPACT_ATOMS: atom_id res chain seq x y z
N GLU A 1 7.96 22.71 0.62
CA GLU A 1 7.30 23.47 1.71
C GLU A 1 7.63 22.91 3.09
N LEU A 2 7.28 21.65 3.42
CA LEU A 2 7.57 21.06 4.74
C LEU A 2 9.07 21.11 5.12
N HIS A 3 9.95 20.71 4.20
CA HIS A 3 11.41 20.80 4.44
C HIS A 3 11.89 22.24 4.65
N SER A 4 11.30 23.20 3.94
CA SER A 4 11.59 24.64 4.11
C SER A 4 11.11 25.17 5.47
N ALA A 5 10.11 24.54 6.07
CA ALA A 5 9.64 24.81 7.43
C ALA A 5 10.46 24.06 8.51
N GLY A 6 11.54 23.37 8.14
CA GLY A 6 12.42 22.64 9.06
C GLY A 6 11.94 21.24 9.44
N ILE A 7 10.88 20.73 8.81
CA ILE A 7 10.39 19.37 9.04
C ILE A 7 11.22 18.40 8.19
N THR A 8 11.92 17.46 8.82
CA THR A 8 12.79 16.49 8.14
C THR A 8 12.13 15.14 7.90
N ASP A 9 11.29 14.70 8.84
CA ASP A 9 10.67 13.38 8.80
C ASP A 9 9.29 13.46 8.13
N VAL A 10 9.27 13.12 6.84
CA VAL A 10 8.06 13.16 6.02
C VAL A 10 7.72 11.76 5.53
N VAL A 11 6.45 11.39 5.65
CA VAL A 11 5.87 10.17 5.08
C VAL A 11 4.69 10.57 4.22
N ILE A 12 4.56 9.95 3.05
CA ILE A 12 3.46 10.20 2.13
C ILE A 12 2.37 9.15 2.35
N ASP A 13 1.16 9.57 2.73
CA ASP A 13 -0.03 8.72 2.70
C ASP A 13 -1.01 9.26 1.64
N PRO A 14 -1.27 8.53 0.54
CA PRO A 14 -2.18 8.98 -0.51
C PRO A 14 -3.67 8.87 -0.13
N GLY A 15 -3.97 8.29 1.04
CA GLY A 15 -5.30 8.29 1.64
C GLY A 15 -6.31 7.45 0.88
N PHE A 16 -6.04 6.15 0.70
CA PHE A 16 -7.04 5.22 0.15
C PHE A 16 -8.37 5.30 0.91
N GLY A 17 -9.51 5.25 0.24
CA GLY A 17 -10.84 5.29 0.84
C GLY A 17 -11.30 6.66 1.38
N PHE A 18 -10.44 7.69 1.45
CA PHE A 18 -10.85 9.04 1.84
C PHE A 18 -11.43 9.80 0.65
N ALA A 19 -12.76 9.90 0.61
CA ALA A 19 -13.53 10.58 -0.44
C ALA A 19 -13.19 10.13 -1.88
N LYS A 20 -12.75 8.88 -2.05
CA LYS A 20 -12.41 8.26 -3.33
C LYS A 20 -13.44 7.21 -3.73
N THR A 21 -13.86 7.22 -5.00
CA THR A 21 -14.66 6.13 -5.58
C THR A 21 -13.84 4.84 -5.67
N LEU A 22 -14.49 3.73 -6.03
CA LEU A 22 -13.79 2.46 -6.22
C LEU A 22 -12.69 2.60 -7.29
N GLU A 23 -13.04 3.17 -8.43
CA GLU A 23 -12.18 3.38 -9.59
C GLU A 23 -11.00 4.28 -9.24
N GLN A 24 -11.24 5.37 -8.51
CA GLN A 24 -10.18 6.29 -8.07
C GLN A 24 -9.18 5.62 -7.12
N ASN A 25 -9.64 4.69 -6.28
CA ASN A 25 -8.73 3.94 -5.41
C ASN A 25 -7.84 2.98 -6.22
N TYR A 26 -8.38 2.31 -7.24
CA TYR A 26 -7.57 1.43 -8.08
C TYR A 26 -6.63 2.21 -9.01
N ALA A 27 -7.06 3.34 -9.57
CA ALA A 27 -6.19 4.24 -10.32
C ALA A 27 -5.04 4.79 -9.46
N LEU A 28 -5.31 5.10 -8.18
CA LEU A 28 -4.26 5.49 -7.24
C LEU A 28 -3.28 4.34 -6.95
N MET A 29 -3.77 3.11 -6.80
CA MET A 29 -2.90 1.94 -6.59
C MET A 29 -1.99 1.70 -7.80
N ASP A 30 -2.56 1.73 -9.01
CA ASP A 30 -1.84 1.53 -10.27
C ASP A 30 -0.75 2.61 -10.51
N GLY A 31 -1.06 3.87 -10.15
CA GLY A 31 -0.14 5.00 -10.26
C GLY A 31 0.73 5.24 -9.03
N LEU A 32 0.70 4.37 -8.01
CA LEU A 32 1.31 4.65 -6.69
C LEU A 32 2.82 4.93 -6.79
N HIS A 33 3.53 4.25 -7.71
CA HIS A 33 4.96 4.43 -7.91
C HIS A 33 5.38 5.88 -8.25
N ARG A 34 4.49 6.67 -8.84
CA ARG A 34 4.75 8.07 -9.20
C ARG A 34 4.98 8.96 -7.99
N LEU A 35 4.48 8.56 -6.81
CA LEU A 35 4.71 9.30 -5.57
C LEU A 35 6.13 9.14 -5.04
N ASN A 36 6.91 8.17 -5.54
CA ASN A 36 8.32 8.03 -5.14
C ASN A 36 9.17 9.24 -5.59
N ASP A 37 8.73 9.94 -6.65
CA ASP A 37 9.40 11.14 -7.17
C ASP A 37 9.42 12.30 -6.15
N LEU A 38 8.57 12.23 -5.11
CA LEU A 38 8.53 13.19 -4.01
C LEU A 38 9.64 13.00 -2.98
N GLY A 39 10.44 11.93 -3.09
CA GLY A 39 11.64 11.73 -2.26
C GLY A 39 11.38 11.33 -0.81
N ALA A 40 10.17 10.88 -0.48
CA ALA A 40 9.79 10.43 0.86
C ALA A 40 9.14 9.03 0.82
N PRO A 41 9.27 8.22 1.89
CA PRO A 41 8.67 6.90 1.96
C PRO A 41 7.14 6.98 1.88
N ILE A 42 6.55 6.05 1.13
CA ILE A 42 5.10 5.93 0.98
C ILE A 42 4.54 4.94 2.00
N LEU A 43 3.51 5.37 2.72
CA LEU A 43 2.66 4.55 3.59
C LEU A 43 1.36 4.20 2.88
N VAL A 44 0.99 2.92 2.92
CA VAL A 44 -0.26 2.42 2.35
C VAL A 44 -1.12 1.79 3.44
N GLY A 45 -2.33 2.32 3.61
CA GLY A 45 -3.35 1.75 4.49
C GLY A 45 -4.60 1.34 3.73
N ILE A 46 -4.73 0.06 3.41
CA ILE A 46 -5.86 -0.51 2.63
C ILE A 46 -6.61 -1.63 3.35
N SER A 47 -6.09 -2.12 4.47
CA SER A 47 -6.64 -3.25 5.22
C SER A 47 -8.12 -3.03 5.55
N ARG A 48 -8.96 -3.97 5.08
CA ARG A 48 -10.43 -3.99 5.27
C ARG A 48 -11.17 -2.77 4.72
N LYS A 49 -10.60 -2.00 3.79
CA LYS A 49 -11.27 -0.83 3.18
C LYS A 49 -12.31 -1.21 2.13
N SER A 50 -13.22 -0.28 1.89
CA SER A 50 -14.34 -0.41 0.93
C SER A 50 -13.90 -0.78 -0.48
N MET A 51 -12.72 -0.34 -0.91
CA MET A 51 -12.16 -0.73 -2.21
C MET A 51 -11.97 -2.24 -2.39
N LEU A 52 -11.83 -2.99 -1.28
CA LEU A 52 -11.70 -4.44 -1.28
C LEU A 52 -13.07 -5.11 -1.16
N TYR A 53 -13.77 -4.86 -0.05
CA TYR A 53 -14.96 -5.63 0.27
C TYR A 53 -16.15 -5.29 -0.64
N LYS A 54 -16.23 -4.07 -1.19
CA LYS A 54 -17.24 -3.74 -2.21
C LYS A 54 -16.92 -4.37 -3.57
N LEU A 55 -15.64 -4.43 -3.95
CA LEU A 55 -15.24 -5.08 -5.21
C LEU A 55 -15.51 -6.58 -5.16
N LEU A 56 -15.16 -7.22 -4.05
CA LEU A 56 -15.25 -8.67 -3.87
C LEU A 56 -16.64 -9.14 -3.42
N GLY A 57 -17.58 -8.22 -3.14
CA GLY A 57 -18.92 -8.56 -2.66
C GLY A 57 -18.92 -9.27 -1.30
N CYS A 58 -17.95 -8.98 -0.45
CA CYS A 58 -17.78 -9.61 0.87
C CYS A 58 -17.90 -8.59 2.01
N THR A 59 -17.76 -9.04 3.25
CA THR A 59 -17.69 -8.14 4.41
C THR A 59 -16.25 -7.64 4.65
N PRO A 60 -16.06 -6.55 5.43
CA PRO A 60 -14.72 -6.11 5.83
C PRO A 60 -13.89 -7.18 6.56
N ALA A 61 -14.56 -8.07 7.32
CA ALA A 61 -13.90 -9.15 8.05
C ALA A 61 -13.37 -10.26 7.12
N GLU A 62 -14.03 -10.47 5.98
CA GLU A 62 -13.66 -11.47 4.98
C GLU A 62 -12.66 -10.96 3.94
N ALA A 63 -12.37 -9.66 3.95
CA ALA A 63 -11.51 -8.99 2.96
C ALA A 63 -10.00 -9.26 3.14
N LEU A 64 -9.61 -10.23 3.96
CA LEU A 64 -8.21 -10.54 4.26
C LEU A 64 -7.44 -10.95 2.99
N ASN A 65 -8.00 -11.83 2.18
CA ASN A 65 -7.35 -12.27 0.94
C ASN A 65 -7.08 -11.08 -0.01
N GLY A 66 -8.10 -10.27 -0.28
CA GLY A 66 -7.93 -9.05 -1.09
C GLY A 66 -6.93 -8.06 -0.48
N THR A 67 -6.92 -7.93 0.85
CA THR A 67 -5.94 -7.10 1.58
C THR A 67 -4.51 -7.59 1.31
N THR A 68 -4.25 -8.88 1.45
CA THR A 68 -2.90 -9.45 1.23
C THR A 68 -2.44 -9.31 -0.22
N ALA A 69 -3.34 -9.47 -1.19
CA ALA A 69 -3.03 -9.29 -2.60
C ALA A 69 -2.61 -7.86 -2.92
N LEU A 70 -3.38 -6.87 -2.45
CA LEU A 70 -3.04 -5.47 -2.68
C LEU A 70 -1.87 -4.96 -1.83
N HIS A 71 -1.55 -5.59 -0.69
CA HIS A 71 -0.29 -5.30 0.02
C HIS A 71 0.91 -5.66 -0.84
N LEU A 72 0.89 -6.82 -1.50
CA LEU A 72 1.98 -7.22 -2.39
C LEU A 72 2.12 -6.21 -3.55
N GLU A 73 1.00 -5.79 -4.15
CA GLU A 73 1.02 -4.79 -5.22
C GLU A 73 1.53 -3.44 -4.73
N ALA A 74 1.09 -2.96 -3.56
CA ALA A 74 1.60 -1.73 -2.96
C ALA A 74 3.12 -1.76 -2.77
N LEU A 75 3.68 -2.88 -2.30
CA LEU A 75 5.12 -3.07 -2.16
C LEU A 75 5.83 -3.06 -3.54
N ARG A 76 5.25 -3.68 -4.57
CA ARG A 76 5.80 -3.65 -5.94
C ARG A 76 5.79 -2.24 -6.54
N GLN A 77 4.80 -1.45 -6.19
CA GLN A 77 4.69 -0.03 -6.56
C GLN A 77 5.59 0.89 -5.71
N GLY A 78 6.37 0.35 -4.77
CA GLY A 78 7.37 1.10 -4.01
C GLY A 78 6.95 1.56 -2.62
N ALA A 79 5.77 1.16 -2.12
CA ALA A 79 5.40 1.41 -0.73
C ALA A 79 6.47 0.86 0.23
N LYS A 80 6.78 1.64 1.28
CA LYS A 80 7.77 1.28 2.30
C LYS A 80 7.13 0.91 3.63
N ILE A 81 5.89 1.35 3.85
CA ILE A 81 5.15 1.13 5.10
C ILE A 81 3.76 0.61 4.75
N LEU A 82 3.36 -0.50 5.38
CA LEU A 82 2.00 -1.03 5.32
C LEU A 82 1.31 -0.78 6.67
N ARG A 83 0.17 -0.09 6.66
CA ARG A 83 -0.68 0.12 7.84
C ARG A 83 -1.83 -0.90 7.83
N VAL A 84 -1.84 -1.81 8.81
CA VAL A 84 -2.65 -3.03 8.77
C VAL A 84 -3.38 -3.30 10.09
N HIS A 85 -4.47 -4.07 10.03
CA HIS A 85 -5.10 -4.66 11.22
C HIS A 85 -4.54 -6.06 11.53
N ASP A 86 -4.22 -6.81 10.47
CA ASP A 86 -3.80 -8.21 10.52
C ASP A 86 -2.27 -8.30 10.29
N THR A 87 -1.50 -8.10 11.37
CA THR A 87 -0.03 -7.93 11.31
C THR A 87 0.71 -9.18 10.84
N ARG A 88 0.26 -10.37 11.25
CA ARG A 88 0.94 -11.63 10.94
C ARG A 88 0.98 -11.87 9.43
N GLU A 89 -0.17 -11.73 8.79
CA GLU A 89 -0.36 -11.92 7.35
C GLU A 89 0.38 -10.83 6.55
N ALA A 90 0.38 -9.59 7.02
CA ALA A 90 1.16 -8.53 6.41
C ALA A 90 2.68 -8.82 6.43
N VAL A 91 3.19 -9.34 7.56
CA VAL A 91 4.59 -9.76 7.68
C VAL A 91 4.91 -10.93 6.73
N GLU A 92 3.99 -11.89 6.57
CA GLU A 92 4.13 -12.98 5.60
C GLU A 92 4.26 -12.43 4.16
N VAL A 93 3.43 -11.45 3.77
CA VAL A 93 3.54 -10.78 2.45
C VAL A 93 4.89 -10.07 2.29
N VAL A 94 5.36 -9.34 3.30
CA VAL A 94 6.66 -8.66 3.26
C VAL A 94 7.81 -9.66 3.09
N LYS A 95 7.77 -10.80 3.79
CA LYS A 95 8.77 -11.88 3.64
C LYS A 95 8.80 -12.42 2.21
N ILE A 96 7.63 -12.70 1.64
CA ILE A 96 7.50 -13.19 0.26
C ILE A 96 8.03 -12.14 -0.73
N TYR A 97 7.62 -10.88 -0.58
CA TYR A 97 8.09 -9.78 -1.43
C TYR A 97 9.62 -9.64 -1.41
N ASN A 98 10.22 -9.69 -0.23
CA ASN A 98 11.68 -9.61 -0.09
C ASN A 98 12.38 -10.81 -0.77
N GLN A 99 11.83 -12.02 -0.63
CA GLN A 99 12.38 -13.20 -1.29
C GLN A 99 12.32 -13.08 -2.82
N LEU A 100 11.22 -12.59 -3.37
CA LEU A 100 11.06 -12.38 -4.81
C LEU A 100 12.05 -11.34 -5.38
N ASN A 101 12.41 -10.32 -4.60
CA ASN A 101 13.33 -9.28 -5.04
C ASN A 101 14.81 -9.65 -4.88
N LYS A 102 15.16 -10.53 -3.94
CA LYS A 102 16.52 -11.09 -3.86
C LYS A 102 16.90 -11.79 -5.17
N SER A 103 16.02 -12.63 -5.70
CA SER A 103 16.26 -13.36 -6.94
C SER A 103 16.42 -12.47 -8.18
N LYS A 104 15.97 -11.22 -8.15
CA LYS A 104 16.14 -10.25 -9.23
C LYS A 104 17.45 -9.46 -9.15
N GLN A 105 18.07 -9.41 -7.98
CA GLN A 105 19.35 -8.72 -7.76
C GLN A 105 20.54 -9.64 -8.05
N GLU A 106 20.30 -10.96 -8.08
CA GLU A 106 21.29 -12.00 -8.38
C GLU A 106 21.34 -12.37 -9.88
N GLN A 107 20.51 -11.73 -10.72
CA GLN A 107 20.48 -11.85 -12.18
C GLN A 107 20.99 -10.56 -12.82
#